data_AF-A0A7X7Z7B6-F1
#
_entry.id   AF-A0A7X7Z7B6-F1
#
_cell.length_a   1.000
_cell.length_b   1.000
_cell.length_c   1.000
_cell.angle_alpha   90.00
_cell.angle_beta   90.00
_cell.angle_gamma   90.00
#
_symmetry.space_group_name_H-M   'P 1'
#
loop_
_entity.id
_entity.type
_entity.pdbx_description
1 polymer ?
#
loop_
_entity_poly.entity_id
_entity_poly.type
_entity_poly.pdbx_seq_one_letter_code
_entity_poly.pdbx_strand_id
1 'polypeptide(L)'
;RDIFGGFSAPYSYGSYSGNMAEFYNYMKTDFYAAHIHNDSLNMKTGVYSDFISLHYKYYLAPRQSVTLRYYRGWQDVNESPGEIFRQVSFLNTLSLQPFLDDNVQLFSRIPCISFPNPEDKMVYLSAFNLARGCMLPPEGKTSHNYYVFSRQPLWGWGHGHQVLHESLTMLAYVFLDPYSAMESQRVYIEQQDTSGLIAYRHGPRGKQDYPHKGMPTTSAPFFNWINLEVFKISRDMSFLKEAYRSGTRYVKWLYDNRDTDHDGTFEWGPYGLIENVRDWYNVIFQVSKERFLDIDKEDISDELECLDLSLMVLKELRSLSSMAALLNLQDEQTRWDSLALTLQHLINERFWDNETEFFYHVDKTTHEFRFMSRDLKHQEIIGFLPLWAGAVDSVKAAVLVKHLTDTTRFWRKYGIPTLSALDDWYSPDVDYCCKWNGPVWLLWNYMVFDGLRQYGYETIARALAAKMMLAVKTQLAKNHNFWESYSPDNEVLNSPPNYIWDAIIARVLIDCMP
;
A
#
# COMPACT_ATOMS: atom_id res chain seq x y z
N ARG A 1 -2.33 -0.34 30.55
CA ARG A 1 -3.47 -1.18 30.97
C ARG A 1 -4.61 -1.03 29.98
N ASP A 2 -5.19 -2.15 29.54
CA ASP A 2 -6.50 -2.17 28.88
C ASP A 2 -7.61 -2.15 29.93
N ILE A 3 -8.72 -1.50 29.62
CA ILE A 3 -9.91 -1.44 30.45
C ILE A 3 -11.10 -1.87 29.61
N PHE A 4 -11.88 -2.80 30.15
CA PHE A 4 -13.14 -3.25 29.56
C PHE A 4 -14.28 -2.94 30.53
N GLY A 5 -15.36 -2.38 30.02
CA GLY A 5 -16.53 -2.05 30.83
C GLY A 5 -17.80 -1.99 29.99
N GLY A 6 -18.92 -1.70 30.66
CA GLY A 6 -20.21 -1.53 30.00
C GLY A 6 -21.10 -0.55 30.74
N PHE A 7 -22.22 -0.22 30.11
CA PHE A 7 -23.16 0.81 30.57
C PHE A 7 -23.68 0.58 32.00
N SER A 8 -23.83 -0.69 32.39
CA SER A 8 -24.16 -1.09 33.75
C SER A 8 -23.04 -1.92 34.36
N ALA A 9 -23.09 -2.11 35.68
CA ALA A 9 -22.28 -3.11 36.33
C ALA A 9 -22.61 -4.50 35.73
N PRO A 10 -21.59 -5.32 35.38
CA PRO A 10 -21.83 -6.69 34.98
C PRO A 10 -22.42 -7.49 36.15
N TYR A 11 -23.27 -8.46 35.86
CA TYR A 11 -23.77 -9.42 36.86
C TYR A 11 -22.60 -10.21 37.46
N SER A 12 -21.64 -10.56 36.61
CA SER A 12 -20.37 -11.15 37.05
C SER A 12 -19.26 -10.91 36.03
N TYR A 13 -18.01 -11.13 36.42
CA TYR A 13 -16.85 -10.92 35.55
C TYR A 13 -15.74 -11.91 35.90
N GLY A 14 -14.79 -12.08 34.99
CA GLY A 14 -13.63 -12.92 35.24
C GLY A 14 -12.43 -12.55 34.37
N SER A 15 -11.24 -12.82 34.90
CA SER A 15 -9.95 -12.62 34.25
C SER A 15 -9.21 -13.95 34.19
N TYR A 16 -8.70 -14.28 33.00
CA TYR A 16 -8.18 -15.60 32.68
C TYR A 16 -6.85 -15.45 31.94
N SER A 17 -5.95 -16.40 32.19
CA SER A 17 -4.69 -16.53 31.49
C SER A 17 -4.66 -17.86 30.75
N GLY A 18 -3.80 -17.97 29.74
CA GLY A 18 -3.64 -19.16 28.92
C GLY A 18 -4.04 -18.95 27.47
N ASN A 19 -4.42 -20.02 26.78
CA ASN A 19 -4.84 -19.96 25.38
C ASN A 19 -6.38 -19.94 25.22
N MET A 20 -6.85 -19.73 23.98
CA MET A 20 -8.29 -19.65 23.67
C MET A 20 -9.05 -20.93 24.03
N ALA A 21 -8.44 -22.11 23.89
CA ALA A 21 -9.09 -23.38 24.23
C ALA A 21 -9.25 -23.53 25.75
N GLU A 22 -8.26 -23.14 26.53
CA GLU A 22 -8.32 -23.09 27.99
C GLU A 22 -9.37 -22.08 28.46
N PHE A 23 -9.39 -20.88 27.88
CA PHE A 23 -10.42 -19.87 28.15
C PHE A 23 -11.83 -20.41 27.85
N TYR A 24 -12.03 -21.01 26.67
CA TYR A 24 -13.30 -21.64 26.30
C TYR A 24 -13.70 -22.73 27.29
N ASN A 25 -12.77 -23.58 27.72
CA ASN A 25 -13.03 -24.61 28.70
C ASN A 25 -13.42 -24.01 30.06
N TYR A 26 -12.76 -22.94 30.52
CA TYR A 26 -13.18 -22.24 31.74
C TYR A 26 -14.63 -21.73 31.65
N MET A 27 -14.99 -21.08 30.54
CA MET A 27 -16.35 -20.58 30.31
C MET A 27 -17.37 -21.72 30.26
N LYS A 28 -17.04 -22.80 29.54
CA LYS A 28 -17.91 -23.96 29.39
C LYS A 28 -18.11 -24.70 30.70
N THR A 29 -17.04 -24.93 31.46
CA THR A 29 -17.12 -25.61 32.76
C THR A 29 -17.91 -24.80 33.78
N ASP A 30 -17.77 -23.46 33.78
CA ASP A 30 -18.60 -22.57 34.62
C ASP A 30 -20.09 -22.72 34.29
N PHE A 31 -20.43 -22.70 33.00
CA PHE A 31 -21.79 -22.86 32.51
C PHE A 31 -22.43 -24.22 32.91
N TYR A 32 -21.65 -25.29 32.93
CA TYR A 32 -22.12 -26.65 33.27
C TYR A 32 -21.88 -27.05 34.73
N ALA A 33 -21.36 -26.15 35.58
CA ALA A 33 -21.16 -26.46 37.00
C ALA A 33 -22.51 -26.82 37.67
N ALA A 34 -22.47 -27.69 38.68
CA ALA A 34 -23.62 -28.38 39.29
C ALA A 34 -24.78 -27.48 39.80
N HIS A 35 -24.57 -26.17 39.82
CA HIS A 35 -25.60 -25.16 40.02
C HIS A 35 -25.85 -24.41 38.70
N ILE A 36 -26.64 -25.01 37.80
CA ILE A 36 -27.11 -24.44 36.51
C ILE A 36 -27.69 -23.01 36.64
N HIS A 37 -27.98 -22.56 37.86
CA HIS A 37 -28.53 -21.24 38.17
C HIS A 37 -27.50 -20.19 38.63
N ASN A 38 -26.20 -20.52 38.76
CA ASN A 38 -25.17 -19.61 39.29
C ASN A 38 -23.96 -19.39 38.34
N ASP A 39 -24.20 -19.40 37.03
CA ASP A 39 -23.26 -18.93 36.00
C ASP A 39 -22.81 -17.50 36.35
N SER A 40 -21.60 -17.37 36.89
CA SER A 40 -21.08 -16.19 37.57
C SER A 40 -19.61 -15.90 37.23
N LEU A 41 -19.04 -16.57 36.22
CA LEU A 41 -17.64 -16.41 35.82
C LEU A 41 -16.63 -16.52 36.98
N ASN A 42 -17.06 -17.13 38.10
CA ASN A 42 -16.36 -17.23 39.38
C ASN A 42 -15.79 -15.93 39.98
N MET A 43 -16.19 -14.74 39.49
CA MET A 43 -15.64 -13.45 39.92
C MET A 43 -14.10 -13.40 39.91
N LYS A 44 -13.47 -14.14 38.98
CA LYS A 44 -12.03 -14.40 38.98
C LYS A 44 -11.23 -13.12 38.71
N THR A 45 -10.34 -12.75 39.63
CA THR A 45 -9.47 -11.56 39.50
C THR A 45 -8.01 -11.95 39.34
N GLY A 46 -7.24 -11.13 38.63
CA GLY A 46 -5.83 -11.35 38.30
C GLY A 46 -5.13 -10.04 37.96
N VAL A 47 -3.80 -10.02 38.08
CA VAL A 47 -2.99 -8.81 37.83
C VAL A 47 -2.64 -8.67 36.34
N TYR A 48 -2.32 -9.78 35.69
CA TYR A 48 -2.09 -9.88 34.25
C TYR A 48 -2.97 -11.00 33.71
N SER A 49 -3.70 -10.74 32.64
CA SER A 49 -4.65 -11.69 32.07
C SER A 49 -4.70 -11.55 30.57
N ASP A 50 -4.77 -12.69 29.89
CA ASP A 50 -4.85 -12.79 28.44
C ASP A 50 -6.30 -12.55 27.97
N PHE A 51 -7.28 -12.90 28.81
CA PHE A 51 -8.70 -12.76 28.53
C PHE A 51 -9.44 -12.09 29.70
N ILE A 52 -10.34 -11.17 29.37
CA ILE A 52 -11.30 -10.57 30.28
C ILE A 52 -12.71 -10.92 29.78
N SER A 53 -13.55 -11.41 30.68
CA SER A 53 -14.95 -11.75 30.38
C SER A 53 -15.88 -10.95 31.29
N LEU A 54 -16.91 -10.36 30.69
CA LEU A 54 -17.98 -9.64 31.39
C LEU A 54 -19.30 -10.35 31.09
N HIS A 55 -20.04 -10.71 32.14
CA HIS A 55 -21.33 -11.40 32.01
C HIS A 55 -22.45 -10.49 32.50
N TYR A 56 -23.41 -10.25 31.60
CA TYR A 56 -24.62 -9.47 31.85
C TYR A 56 -25.86 -10.38 31.69
N LYS A 57 -26.81 -10.30 32.62
CA LYS A 57 -28.07 -11.04 32.56
C LYS A 57 -29.23 -10.09 32.28
N TYR A 58 -30.04 -10.41 31.27
CA TYR A 58 -31.22 -9.65 30.89
C TYR A 58 -32.43 -10.57 30.74
N TYR A 59 -33.58 -10.10 31.23
CA TYR A 59 -34.87 -10.75 31.01
C TYR A 59 -35.68 -9.86 30.07
N LEU A 60 -36.03 -10.38 28.89
CA LEU A 60 -36.82 -9.67 27.89
C LEU A 60 -38.17 -10.36 27.70
N ALA A 61 -39.26 -9.61 27.84
CA ALA A 61 -40.58 -10.07 27.44
C ALA A 61 -40.70 -10.10 25.90
N PRO A 62 -41.70 -10.80 25.31
CA PRO A 62 -41.95 -10.75 23.88
C PRO A 62 -42.07 -9.31 23.36
N ARG A 63 -41.32 -8.97 22.31
CA ARG A 63 -41.20 -7.63 21.70
C ARG A 63 -40.47 -6.57 22.53
N GLN A 64 -39.94 -6.93 23.70
CA GLN A 64 -39.04 -6.04 24.44
C GLN A 64 -37.63 -6.07 23.84
N SER A 65 -36.95 -4.93 23.86
CA SER A 65 -35.53 -4.82 23.52
C SER A 65 -34.76 -4.17 24.68
N VAL A 66 -33.46 -4.46 24.74
CA VAL A 66 -32.50 -3.75 25.60
C VAL A 66 -31.34 -3.29 24.73
N THR A 67 -30.84 -2.10 24.99
CA THR A 67 -29.63 -1.59 24.35
C THR A 67 -28.43 -1.89 25.22
N LEU A 68 -27.44 -2.57 24.65
CA LEU A 68 -26.18 -2.87 25.31
C LEU A 68 -25.11 -1.93 24.78
N ARG A 69 -24.26 -1.44 25.68
CA ARG A 69 -23.08 -0.66 25.32
C ARG A 69 -21.90 -1.14 26.15
N TYR A 70 -20.82 -1.48 25.47
CA TYR A 70 -19.55 -1.87 26.05
C TYR A 70 -18.44 -0.98 25.51
N TYR A 71 -17.36 -0.86 26.28
CA TYR A 71 -16.23 -0.02 25.95
C TYR A 71 -14.94 -0.80 26.17
N ARG A 72 -13.99 -0.57 25.28
CA ARG A 72 -12.58 -0.88 25.50
C ARG A 72 -11.82 0.43 25.49
N GLY A 73 -11.05 0.67 26.54
CA GLY A 73 -10.10 1.78 26.61
C GLY A 73 -8.70 1.26 26.88
N TRP A 74 -7.71 2.10 26.65
CA TRP A 74 -6.34 1.87 27.06
C TRP A 74 -5.84 3.12 27.78
N GLN A 75 -4.97 2.92 28.75
CA GLN A 75 -4.28 3.97 29.48
C GLN A 75 -2.88 3.49 29.85
N ASP A 76 -1.88 4.36 29.87
CA ASP A 76 -0.59 4.01 30.48
C ASP A 76 -0.79 3.58 31.95
N VAL A 77 -0.04 2.57 32.40
CA VAL A 77 -0.15 2.05 33.77
C VAL A 77 0.27 3.07 34.83
N ASN A 78 1.12 4.02 34.45
CA ASN A 78 1.65 5.07 35.33
C ASN A 78 0.71 6.28 35.45
N GLU A 79 -0.32 6.38 34.59
CA GLU A 79 -1.32 7.43 34.69
C GLU A 79 -2.37 7.15 35.77
N SER A 80 -3.01 8.21 36.28
CA SER A 80 -4.08 8.09 37.27
C SER A 80 -5.32 7.40 36.68
N PRO A 81 -5.87 6.35 37.33
CA PRO A 81 -7.08 5.67 36.87
C PRO A 81 -8.32 6.58 36.80
N GLY A 82 -8.34 7.67 37.56
CA GLY A 82 -9.53 8.53 37.68
C GLY A 82 -9.98 9.11 36.33
N GLU A 83 -9.03 9.43 35.46
CA GLU A 83 -9.30 10.03 34.17
C GLU A 83 -10.04 9.08 33.22
N ILE A 84 -9.55 7.84 33.08
CA ILE A 84 -10.22 6.85 32.23
C ILE A 84 -11.59 6.45 32.78
N PHE A 85 -11.79 6.40 34.10
CA PHE A 85 -13.12 6.16 34.68
C PHE A 85 -14.10 7.31 34.41
N ARG A 86 -13.63 8.56 34.42
CA ARG A 86 -14.42 9.73 34.04
C ARG A 86 -14.82 9.67 32.57
N GLN A 87 -13.89 9.32 31.68
CA GLN A 87 -14.16 9.13 30.25
C GLN A 87 -15.17 8.01 30.00
N VAL A 88 -15.01 6.83 30.61
CA VAL A 88 -15.97 5.72 30.49
C VAL A 88 -17.36 6.14 30.98
N SER A 89 -17.44 6.85 32.10
CA SER A 89 -18.71 7.35 32.64
C SER A 89 -19.40 8.32 31.68
N PHE A 90 -18.63 9.18 30.99
CA PHE A 90 -19.15 10.05 29.93
C PHE A 90 -19.64 9.26 28.70
N LEU A 91 -18.91 8.21 28.30
CA LEU A 91 -19.30 7.32 27.19
C LEU A 91 -20.59 6.54 27.46
N ASN A 92 -21.03 6.40 28.73
CA ASN A 92 -22.35 5.82 29.06
C ASN A 92 -23.50 6.66 28.52
N THR A 93 -23.40 7.97 28.57
CA THR A 93 -24.49 8.89 28.20
C THR A 93 -24.30 9.54 26.83
N LEU A 94 -23.13 9.40 26.22
CA LEU A 94 -22.82 10.02 24.94
C LEU A 94 -23.72 9.47 23.81
N SER A 95 -24.35 10.35 23.04
CA SER A 95 -25.03 9.93 21.82
C SER A 95 -24.00 9.50 20.77
N LEU A 96 -24.21 8.36 20.12
CA LEU A 96 -23.34 7.91 19.02
C LEU A 96 -23.78 8.49 17.67
N GLN A 97 -24.97 9.08 17.59
CA GLN A 97 -25.54 9.60 16.35
C GLN A 97 -24.65 10.64 15.66
N PRO A 98 -24.06 11.63 16.37
CA PRO A 98 -23.17 12.61 15.72
C PRO A 98 -21.99 11.96 15.01
N PHE A 99 -21.38 10.92 15.61
CA PHE A 99 -20.26 10.20 15.01
C PHE A 99 -20.69 9.37 13.79
N LEU A 100 -21.92 8.85 13.78
CA LEU A 100 -22.49 8.17 12.62
C LEU A 100 -22.76 9.18 11.50
N ASP A 101 -23.38 10.32 11.83
CA ASP A 101 -23.69 11.38 10.86
C ASP A 101 -22.41 11.94 10.23
N ASP A 102 -21.36 12.18 11.03
CA ASP A 102 -20.05 12.61 10.55
C ASP A 102 -19.43 11.59 9.58
N ASN A 103 -19.54 10.29 9.87
CA ASN A 103 -19.06 9.23 8.97
C ASN A 103 -19.89 9.17 7.68
N VAL A 104 -21.22 9.28 7.77
CA VAL A 104 -22.09 9.34 6.58
C VAL A 104 -21.75 10.55 5.72
N GLN A 105 -21.53 11.72 6.34
CA GLN A 105 -21.12 12.95 5.67
C GLN A 105 -19.75 12.78 5.00
N LEU A 106 -18.79 12.12 5.67
CA LEU A 106 -17.47 11.85 5.10
C LEU A 106 -17.57 10.95 3.86
N PHE A 107 -18.27 9.82 3.97
CA PHE A 107 -18.45 8.87 2.88
C PHE A 107 -19.34 9.39 1.74
N SER A 108 -20.14 10.44 1.96
CA SER A 108 -20.94 11.06 0.90
C SER A 108 -20.11 11.69 -0.23
N ARG A 109 -18.80 11.91 0.02
CA ARG A 109 -17.86 12.50 -0.95
C ARG A 109 -17.34 11.54 -2.01
N ILE A 110 -17.31 10.24 -1.73
CA ILE A 110 -16.75 9.28 -2.69
C ILE A 110 -17.66 9.20 -3.93
N PRO A 111 -17.10 8.97 -5.14
CA PRO A 111 -17.91 8.83 -6.34
C PRO A 111 -18.98 7.74 -6.20
N CYS A 112 -20.21 8.07 -6.57
CA CYS A 112 -21.33 7.14 -6.56
C CYS A 112 -21.30 6.27 -7.81
N ILE A 113 -20.94 5.00 -7.65
CA ILE A 113 -20.90 4.01 -8.73
C ILE A 113 -22.14 3.12 -8.64
N SER A 114 -22.80 2.90 -9.78
CA SER A 114 -23.90 1.93 -9.88
C SER A 114 -23.33 0.52 -9.97
N PHE A 115 -23.49 -0.27 -8.93
CA PHE A 115 -23.05 -1.66 -8.89
C PHE A 115 -24.22 -2.61 -9.16
N PRO A 116 -24.18 -3.44 -10.22
CA PRO A 116 -25.18 -4.46 -10.44
C PRO A 116 -25.09 -5.60 -9.40
N ASN A 117 -23.90 -5.84 -8.84
CA ASN A 117 -23.68 -6.84 -7.79
C ASN A 117 -23.40 -6.15 -6.43
N PRO A 118 -24.17 -6.47 -5.37
CA PRO A 118 -23.92 -5.97 -4.01
C PRO A 118 -22.52 -6.25 -3.48
N GLU A 119 -21.88 -7.36 -3.87
CA GLU A 119 -20.52 -7.70 -3.45
C GLU A 119 -19.50 -6.68 -3.96
N ASP A 120 -19.65 -6.20 -5.19
CA ASP A 120 -18.72 -5.22 -5.78
C ASP A 120 -18.82 -3.88 -5.05
N LYS A 121 -20.05 -3.49 -4.66
CA LYS A 121 -20.28 -2.35 -3.79
C LYS A 121 -19.61 -2.54 -2.42
N MET A 122 -19.68 -3.74 -1.85
CA MET A 122 -19.03 -4.03 -0.57
C MET A 122 -17.51 -3.93 -0.68
N VAL A 123 -16.90 -4.42 -1.76
CA VAL A 123 -15.46 -4.23 -2.01
C VAL A 123 -15.11 -2.75 -2.05
N TYR A 124 -15.84 -1.96 -2.84
CA TYR A 124 -15.61 -0.52 -2.99
C TYR A 124 -15.66 0.23 -1.66
N LEU A 125 -16.71 0.00 -0.86
CA LEU A 125 -16.83 0.63 0.47
C LEU A 125 -15.80 0.10 1.46
N SER A 126 -15.43 -1.19 1.38
CA SER A 126 -14.44 -1.80 2.27
C SER A 126 -13.03 -1.28 1.99
N ALA A 127 -12.70 -1.01 0.73
CA ALA A 127 -11.44 -0.39 0.32
C ALA A 127 -11.25 1.00 0.96
N PHE A 128 -12.29 1.85 0.95
CA PHE A 128 -12.25 3.13 1.64
C PHE A 128 -12.16 3.00 3.16
N ASN A 129 -12.88 2.04 3.75
CA ASN A 129 -12.77 1.77 5.19
C ASN A 129 -11.36 1.29 5.59
N LEU A 130 -10.73 0.45 4.76
CA LEU A 130 -9.36 -0.01 4.96
C LEU A 130 -8.39 1.17 5.03
N ALA A 131 -8.40 2.05 4.03
CA ALA A 131 -7.55 3.23 4.01
C ALA A 131 -7.87 4.16 5.20
N ARG A 132 -9.15 4.44 5.46
CA ARG A 132 -9.58 5.31 6.55
C ARG A 132 -9.13 4.81 7.92
N GLY A 133 -9.18 3.49 8.15
CA GLY A 133 -8.74 2.84 9.38
C GLY A 133 -7.23 2.90 9.60
N CYS A 134 -6.46 3.11 8.53
CA CYS A 134 -5.01 3.27 8.58
C CYS A 134 -4.54 4.72 8.74
N MET A 135 -5.42 5.70 8.53
CA MET A 135 -5.11 7.12 8.76
C MET A 135 -5.15 7.48 10.24
N LEU A 136 -4.09 8.14 10.71
CA LEU A 136 -3.89 8.58 12.08
C LEU A 136 -3.68 10.10 12.14
N PRO A 137 -4.07 10.75 13.26
CA PRO A 137 -3.82 12.17 13.49
C PRO A 137 -2.32 12.44 13.69
N PRO A 138 -1.88 13.71 13.71
CA PRO A 138 -0.47 14.05 13.91
C PRO A 138 0.03 13.61 15.29
N GLU A 139 1.28 13.14 15.34
CA GLU A 139 1.96 12.79 16.59
C GLU A 139 3.48 12.77 16.42
N GLY A 140 4.19 12.83 17.55
CA GLY A 140 5.65 12.75 17.58
C GLY A 140 6.30 13.91 16.81
N LYS A 141 7.08 13.58 15.78
CA LYS A 141 7.82 14.53 14.95
C LYS A 141 7.07 15.02 13.70
N THR A 142 5.82 14.60 13.47
CA THR A 142 5.00 15.13 12.37
C THR A 142 3.86 15.98 12.89
N SER A 143 3.62 17.12 12.23
CA SER A 143 2.47 17.98 12.48
C SER A 143 1.27 17.68 11.59
N HIS A 144 1.40 16.70 10.69
CA HIS A 144 0.39 16.32 9.70
C HIS A 144 -0.21 14.93 9.96
N ASN A 145 -1.47 14.72 9.54
CA ASN A 145 -2.10 13.40 9.50
C ASN A 145 -1.24 12.46 8.65
N TYR A 146 -1.10 11.21 9.07
CA TYR A 146 -0.25 10.23 8.41
C TYR A 146 -0.95 8.86 8.36
N TYR A 147 -0.46 7.93 7.55
CA TYR A 147 -0.95 6.55 7.55
C TYR A 147 0.04 5.55 8.14
N VAL A 148 -0.49 4.40 8.53
CA VAL A 148 0.26 3.16 8.76
C VAL A 148 -0.12 2.14 7.68
N PHE A 149 0.69 1.11 7.46
CA PHE A 149 0.44 0.14 6.38
C PHE A 149 -0.68 -0.83 6.72
N SER A 150 -0.81 -1.17 7.99
CA SER A 150 -1.84 -2.06 8.49
C SER A 150 -2.08 -1.72 9.95
N ARG A 151 -3.29 -2.03 10.44
CA ARG A 151 -3.63 -1.99 11.86
C ARG A 151 -3.60 -3.38 12.52
N GLN A 152 -3.01 -4.37 11.85
CA GLN A 152 -2.83 -5.73 12.37
C GLN A 152 -1.83 -5.71 13.55
N PRO A 153 -2.27 -5.85 14.82
CA PRO A 153 -1.43 -5.68 16.00
C PRO A 153 -0.17 -6.54 16.05
N LEU A 154 -0.18 -7.72 15.39
CA LEU A 154 0.96 -8.64 15.39
C LEU A 154 2.09 -8.21 14.44
N TRP A 155 1.85 -7.24 13.56
CA TRP A 155 2.82 -6.83 12.56
C TRP A 155 3.47 -5.49 12.92
N GLY A 156 4.60 -5.55 13.63
CA GLY A 156 5.30 -4.36 14.10
C GLY A 156 5.76 -3.40 13.00
N TRP A 157 6.18 -3.92 11.85
CA TRP A 157 6.63 -3.12 10.70
C TRP A 157 5.51 -2.24 10.13
N GLY A 158 4.28 -2.77 10.13
CA GLY A 158 3.09 -2.11 9.60
C GLY A 158 2.69 -0.84 10.33
N HIS A 159 3.18 -0.60 11.55
CA HIS A 159 2.81 0.55 12.41
C HIS A 159 3.92 1.61 12.53
N GLY A 160 5.03 1.45 11.81
CA GLY A 160 6.25 2.20 12.07
C GLY A 160 6.20 3.66 11.65
N HIS A 161 5.97 3.88 10.35
CA HIS A 161 6.07 5.13 9.60
C HIS A 161 5.33 5.00 8.28
N GLN A 162 5.25 6.09 7.52
CA GLN A 162 4.90 6.06 6.10
C GLN A 162 6.16 5.79 5.27
N VAL A 163 5.97 5.06 4.17
CA VAL A 163 6.94 4.92 3.09
C VAL A 163 6.24 5.35 1.79
N LEU A 164 6.97 5.99 0.87
CA LEU A 164 6.36 6.75 -0.23
C LEU A 164 5.54 5.88 -1.18
N HIS A 165 5.93 4.63 -1.43
CA HIS A 165 5.24 3.80 -2.41
C HIS A 165 3.84 3.34 -1.94
N GLU A 166 3.61 3.22 -0.63
CA GLU A 166 2.30 2.97 -0.04
C GLU A 166 1.38 4.19 -0.17
N SER A 167 1.92 5.39 -0.43
CA SER A 167 1.12 6.59 -0.73
C SER A 167 0.37 6.47 -2.05
N LEU A 168 0.63 5.45 -2.88
CA LEU A 168 -0.20 5.16 -4.03
C LEU A 168 -1.69 4.94 -3.65
N THR A 169 -1.99 4.51 -2.41
CA THR A 169 -3.38 4.49 -1.91
C THR A 169 -4.04 5.87 -1.92
N MET A 170 -3.28 6.96 -1.81
CA MET A 170 -3.84 8.31 -1.78
C MET A 170 -4.55 8.68 -3.08
N LEU A 171 -4.22 8.00 -4.20
CA LEU A 171 -4.95 8.13 -5.46
C LEU A 171 -6.43 7.72 -5.32
N ALA A 172 -6.72 6.77 -4.42
CA ALA A 172 -8.08 6.40 -4.03
C ALA A 172 -8.59 7.25 -2.87
N TYR A 173 -7.80 7.36 -1.79
CA TYR A 173 -8.26 7.94 -0.52
C TYR A 173 -8.61 9.43 -0.61
N VAL A 174 -8.01 10.18 -1.54
CA VAL A 174 -8.32 11.60 -1.77
C VAL A 174 -9.80 11.85 -2.08
N PHE A 175 -10.51 10.87 -2.65
CA PHE A 175 -11.95 10.97 -2.92
C PHE A 175 -12.81 10.92 -1.65
N LEU A 176 -12.32 10.32 -0.57
CA LEU A 176 -13.00 10.27 0.72
C LEU A 176 -12.61 11.48 1.59
N ASP A 177 -11.32 11.67 1.79
CA ASP A 177 -10.77 12.68 2.69
C ASP A 177 -9.56 13.38 2.03
N PRO A 178 -9.80 14.39 1.17
CA PRO A 178 -8.72 15.08 0.48
C PRO A 178 -7.80 15.82 1.44
N TYR A 179 -8.29 16.25 2.61
CA TYR A 179 -7.48 16.91 3.61
C TYR A 179 -6.41 15.96 4.14
N SER A 180 -6.82 14.81 4.69
CA SER A 180 -5.87 13.83 5.24
C SER A 180 -4.97 13.23 4.16
N ALA A 181 -5.45 13.09 2.92
CA ALA A 181 -4.61 12.69 1.80
C ALA A 181 -3.47 13.70 1.55
N MET A 182 -3.76 15.01 1.48
CA MET A 182 -2.73 16.04 1.33
C MET A 182 -1.79 16.10 2.53
N GLU A 183 -2.32 16.00 3.76
CA GLU A 183 -1.53 15.99 4.99
C GLU A 183 -0.52 14.83 5.00
N SER A 184 -0.92 13.63 4.58
CA SER A 184 -0.01 12.48 4.49
C SER A 184 1.21 12.74 3.61
N GLN A 185 1.02 13.54 2.55
CA GLN A 185 2.07 13.93 1.63
C GLN A 185 2.91 15.08 2.18
N ARG A 186 2.30 15.98 2.95
CA ARG A 186 3.02 17.05 3.67
C ARG A 186 3.98 16.51 4.72
N VAL A 187 3.78 15.29 5.24
CA VAL A 187 4.79 14.63 6.08
C VAL A 187 6.13 14.51 5.35
N TYR A 188 6.14 14.06 4.08
CA TYR A 188 7.38 13.99 3.29
C TYR A 188 7.97 15.38 3.04
N ILE A 189 7.12 16.38 2.80
CA ILE A 189 7.56 17.77 2.55
C ILE A 189 8.19 18.38 3.81
N GLU A 190 7.57 18.18 4.98
CA GLU A 190 8.01 18.67 6.28
C GLU A 190 9.36 18.07 6.67
N GLN A 191 9.57 16.78 6.34
CA GLN A 191 10.72 16.01 6.79
C GLN A 191 11.79 15.83 5.69
N GLN A 192 11.60 16.41 4.51
CA GLN A 192 12.62 16.49 3.46
C GLN A 192 13.74 17.43 3.89
N ASP A 193 14.98 16.96 3.84
CA ASP A 193 16.14 17.79 4.21
C ASP A 193 16.61 18.69 3.05
N THR A 194 17.65 19.48 3.30
CA THR A 194 18.22 20.43 2.33
C THR A 194 18.87 19.77 1.12
N SER A 195 19.20 18.48 1.16
CA SER A 195 19.72 17.75 -0.01
C SER A 195 18.62 17.45 -1.04
N GLY A 196 17.35 17.50 -0.62
CA GLY A 196 16.21 17.10 -1.45
C GLY A 196 15.79 15.63 -1.26
N LEU A 197 16.49 14.87 -0.41
CA LEU A 197 16.15 13.48 -0.12
C LEU A 197 14.76 13.36 0.52
N ILE A 198 13.87 12.60 -0.12
CA ILE A 198 12.75 11.95 0.54
C ILE A 198 13.24 10.56 0.95
N ALA A 199 13.67 10.41 2.20
CA ALA A 199 14.19 9.14 2.71
C ALA A 199 13.14 8.01 2.66
N TYR A 200 13.59 6.77 2.85
CA TYR A 200 12.72 5.60 2.86
C TYR A 200 11.48 5.76 3.78
N ARG A 201 11.64 6.25 5.02
CA ARG A 201 10.55 6.41 6.00
C ARG A 201 10.38 7.81 6.54
N HIS A 202 9.12 8.22 6.74
CA HIS A 202 8.74 9.50 7.36
C HIS A 202 7.50 9.37 8.26
N GLY A 203 7.34 10.28 9.23
CA GLY A 203 6.18 10.30 10.12
C GLY A 203 6.55 10.54 11.60
N PRO A 204 5.94 9.83 12.56
CA PRO A 204 5.99 10.22 13.98
C PRO A 204 7.36 10.14 14.65
N ARG A 205 8.33 9.37 14.12
CA ARG A 205 9.72 9.38 14.61
C ARG A 205 10.68 10.17 13.71
N GLY A 206 10.15 10.84 12.69
CA GLY A 206 10.87 11.68 11.73
C GLY A 206 11.41 10.89 10.53
N LYS A 207 12.18 11.58 9.68
CA LYS A 207 12.91 11.01 8.56
C LYS A 207 13.81 9.85 9.01
N GLN A 208 13.71 8.70 8.34
CA GLN A 208 14.62 7.57 8.51
C GLN A 208 15.09 7.08 7.13
N ASP A 209 16.39 7.19 6.92
CA ASP A 209 17.14 6.45 5.91
C ASP A 209 17.84 5.26 6.56
N TYR A 210 18.25 4.32 5.73
CA TYR A 210 19.02 3.14 6.14
C TYR A 210 20.30 3.08 5.30
N PRO A 211 21.29 3.95 5.57
CA PRO A 211 22.44 4.10 4.69
C PRO A 211 23.19 2.77 4.49
N HIS A 212 23.54 2.49 3.25
CA HIS A 212 24.31 1.32 2.87
C HIS A 212 25.44 1.75 1.93
N LYS A 213 26.65 1.19 2.11
CA LYS A 213 27.89 1.64 1.44
C LYS A 213 28.07 3.18 1.41
N GLY A 214 27.62 3.88 2.45
CA GLY A 214 27.73 5.35 2.56
C GLY A 214 26.68 6.15 1.79
N MET A 215 25.73 5.50 1.11
CA MET A 215 24.62 6.15 0.41
C MET A 215 23.34 6.03 1.22
N PRO A 216 22.55 7.12 1.38
CA PRO A 216 21.26 7.06 2.04
C PRO A 216 20.22 6.36 1.15
N THR A 217 19.24 5.72 1.78
CA THR A 217 18.16 5.05 1.06
C THR A 217 16.94 5.96 0.87
N THR A 218 16.35 5.87 -0.31
CA THR A 218 15.09 6.53 -0.67
C THR A 218 13.96 5.50 -0.75
N SER A 219 12.85 5.83 -1.39
CA SER A 219 11.77 4.92 -1.78
C SER A 219 11.44 5.14 -3.26
N ALA A 220 10.78 4.16 -3.87
CA ALA A 220 10.34 4.22 -5.25
C ALA A 220 9.63 5.55 -5.56
N PRO A 221 10.14 6.33 -6.54
CA PRO A 221 9.71 7.71 -6.70
C PRO A 221 8.37 7.79 -7.42
N PHE A 222 7.32 8.05 -6.64
CA PHE A 222 5.97 8.35 -7.12
C PHE A 222 5.45 9.71 -6.63
N PHE A 223 6.32 10.51 -6.00
CA PHE A 223 5.94 11.69 -5.23
C PHE A 223 5.18 12.73 -6.06
N ASN A 224 5.74 13.16 -7.19
CA ASN A 224 5.11 14.16 -8.04
C ASN A 224 3.84 13.63 -8.71
N TRP A 225 3.85 12.36 -9.12
CA TRP A 225 2.65 11.74 -9.70
C TRP A 225 1.50 11.66 -8.69
N ILE A 226 1.75 11.13 -7.49
CA ILE A 226 0.75 11.05 -6.42
C ILE A 226 0.21 12.43 -6.08
N ASN A 227 1.08 13.42 -5.89
CA ASN A 227 0.65 14.76 -5.51
C ASN A 227 -0.14 15.48 -6.60
N LEU A 228 0.19 15.24 -7.87
CA LEU A 228 -0.59 15.74 -9.00
C LEU A 228 -1.99 15.10 -9.03
N GLU A 229 -2.10 13.79 -8.81
CA GLU A 229 -3.39 13.09 -8.73
C GLU A 229 -4.23 13.55 -7.53
N VAL A 230 -3.60 13.75 -6.37
CA VAL A 230 -4.26 14.31 -5.17
C VAL A 230 -4.73 15.74 -5.44
N PHE A 231 -3.93 16.56 -6.12
CA PHE A 231 -4.33 17.91 -6.52
C PHE A 231 -5.51 17.93 -7.48
N LYS A 232 -5.57 17.01 -8.45
CA LYS A 232 -6.69 16.93 -9.42
C LYS A 232 -8.05 16.75 -8.73
N ILE A 233 -8.07 16.19 -7.52
CA ILE A 233 -9.30 16.00 -6.74
C ILE A 233 -9.47 17.12 -5.70
N SER A 234 -8.44 17.43 -4.91
CA SER A 234 -8.51 18.45 -3.85
C SER A 234 -8.63 19.89 -4.37
N ARG A 235 -8.05 20.17 -5.55
CA ARG A 235 -7.93 21.50 -6.17
C ARG A 235 -7.23 22.55 -5.30
N ASP A 236 -6.44 22.12 -4.32
CA ASP A 236 -5.72 23.01 -3.41
C ASP A 236 -4.41 23.52 -4.06
N MET A 237 -4.42 24.80 -4.45
CA MET A 237 -3.27 25.44 -5.09
C MET A 237 -2.09 25.70 -4.13
N SER A 238 -2.33 25.77 -2.81
CA SER A 238 -1.23 25.87 -1.83
C SER A 238 -0.47 24.56 -1.77
N PHE A 239 -1.21 23.46 -1.64
CA PHE A 239 -0.66 22.11 -1.68
C PHE A 239 0.13 21.87 -2.97
N LEU A 240 -0.42 22.24 -4.13
CA LEU A 240 0.28 22.09 -5.41
C LEU A 240 1.64 22.81 -5.43
N LYS A 241 1.72 24.03 -4.87
CA LYS A 241 2.97 24.82 -4.79
C LYS A 241 3.98 24.19 -3.82
N GLU A 242 3.50 23.70 -2.68
CA GLU A 242 4.32 23.00 -1.68
C GLU A 242 4.91 21.72 -2.29
N ALA A 243 4.06 20.88 -2.88
CA ALA A 243 4.44 19.64 -3.54
C ALA A 243 5.42 19.89 -4.69
N TYR A 244 5.15 20.88 -5.55
CA TYR A 244 6.04 21.22 -6.67
C TYR A 244 7.45 21.57 -6.20
N ARG A 245 7.58 22.45 -5.19
CA ARG A 245 8.87 22.85 -4.63
C ARG A 245 9.64 21.67 -4.03
N SER A 246 8.96 20.78 -3.32
CA SER A 246 9.55 19.58 -2.72
C SER A 246 9.98 18.58 -3.79
N GLY A 247 9.11 18.36 -4.78
CA GLY A 247 9.30 17.43 -5.87
C GLY A 247 10.44 17.83 -6.81
N THR A 248 10.61 19.12 -7.10
CA THR A 248 11.77 19.63 -7.85
C THR A 248 13.09 19.31 -7.14
N ARG A 249 13.14 19.47 -5.81
CA ARG A 249 14.33 19.10 -5.02
C ARG A 249 14.56 17.60 -5.02
N TYR A 250 13.49 16.81 -4.94
CA TYR A 250 13.59 15.36 -4.94
C TYR A 250 14.10 14.81 -6.28
N VAL A 251 13.56 15.29 -7.40
CA VAL A 251 14.07 14.91 -8.73
C VAL A 251 15.52 15.32 -8.90
N LYS A 252 15.92 16.52 -8.44
CA LYS A 252 17.34 16.90 -8.44
C LYS A 252 18.19 15.91 -7.63
N TRP A 253 17.73 15.53 -6.44
CA TRP A 253 18.43 14.55 -5.61
C TRP A 253 18.58 13.20 -6.30
N LEU A 254 17.56 12.72 -7.02
CA LEU A 254 17.62 11.49 -7.81
C LEU A 254 18.71 11.57 -8.90
N TYR A 255 18.78 12.64 -9.68
CA TYR A 255 19.88 12.83 -10.65
C TYR A 255 21.25 12.88 -9.99
N ASP A 256 21.37 13.49 -8.81
CA ASP A 256 22.66 13.60 -8.11
C ASP A 256 23.10 12.26 -7.47
N ASN A 257 22.18 11.33 -7.15
CA ASN A 257 22.46 10.16 -6.29
C ASN A 257 22.00 8.80 -6.84
N ARG A 258 21.27 8.78 -7.95
CA ARG A 258 20.71 7.58 -8.60
C ARG A 258 20.92 7.59 -10.12
N ASP A 259 21.73 8.51 -10.63
CA ASP A 259 22.32 8.52 -11.98
C ASP A 259 23.82 8.77 -11.76
N THR A 260 24.48 7.76 -11.18
CA THR A 260 25.79 7.95 -10.53
C THR A 260 26.96 8.02 -11.50
N ASP A 261 26.79 7.52 -12.72
CA ASP A 261 27.75 7.68 -13.81
C ASP A 261 27.37 8.80 -14.80
N HIS A 262 26.22 9.46 -14.57
CA HIS A 262 25.74 10.61 -15.34
C HIS A 262 25.49 10.28 -16.82
N ASP A 263 25.05 9.05 -17.09
CA ASP A 263 24.76 8.59 -18.44
C ASP A 263 23.30 8.87 -18.87
N GLY A 264 22.47 9.32 -17.92
CA GLY A 264 21.08 9.75 -18.12
C GLY A 264 20.01 8.68 -17.90
N THR A 265 20.37 7.44 -17.55
CA THR A 265 19.44 6.47 -16.93
C THR A 265 19.78 6.29 -15.45
N PHE A 266 19.03 5.47 -14.73
CA PHE A 266 19.06 5.47 -13.27
C PHE A 266 19.30 4.10 -12.66
N GLU A 267 20.12 4.07 -11.61
CA GLU A 267 20.43 2.89 -10.81
C GLU A 267 19.83 3.05 -9.40
N TRP A 268 19.41 1.94 -8.78
CA TRP A 268 19.01 2.01 -7.38
C TRP A 268 20.23 2.21 -6.48
N GLY A 269 19.98 2.59 -5.22
CA GLY A 269 21.03 2.62 -4.23
C GLY A 269 21.56 1.21 -3.92
N PRO A 270 22.68 1.10 -3.20
CA PRO A 270 23.32 -0.18 -2.86
C PRO A 270 22.51 -1.03 -1.86
N TYR A 271 21.34 -0.55 -1.44
CA TYR A 271 20.33 -1.33 -0.74
C TYR A 271 18.98 -1.13 -1.45
N GLY A 272 18.99 -1.27 -2.77
CA GLY A 272 17.88 -0.94 -3.63
C GLY A 272 16.67 -1.85 -3.41
N LEU A 273 16.83 -3.06 -2.88
CA LEU A 273 15.70 -3.94 -2.53
C LEU A 273 14.61 -3.20 -1.75
N ILE A 274 14.98 -2.51 -0.67
CA ILE A 274 13.99 -1.74 0.11
C ILE A 274 13.49 -0.50 -0.65
N GLU A 275 14.32 0.09 -1.51
CA GLU A 275 13.93 1.29 -2.26
C GLU A 275 12.91 0.98 -3.34
N ASN A 276 13.09 -0.15 -4.03
CA ASN A 276 12.33 -0.55 -5.21
C ASN A 276 11.07 -1.35 -4.89
N VAL A 277 10.82 -1.68 -3.62
CA VAL A 277 9.66 -2.46 -3.11
C VAL A 277 9.72 -3.95 -3.47
N ARG A 278 10.67 -4.36 -4.33
CA ARG A 278 10.85 -5.72 -4.82
C ARG A 278 11.71 -6.55 -3.86
N ASP A 279 11.31 -6.51 -2.58
CA ASP A 279 12.12 -6.85 -1.41
C ASP A 279 12.59 -8.33 -1.33
N TRP A 280 11.90 -9.27 -1.99
CA TRP A 280 12.13 -10.71 -1.79
C TRP A 280 11.82 -11.60 -3.02
N TYR A 281 12.70 -12.57 -3.30
CA TYR A 281 12.70 -13.43 -4.51
C TYR A 281 12.60 -12.63 -5.82
N ASN A 282 13.22 -11.46 -5.92
CA ASN A 282 13.36 -10.81 -7.22
C ASN A 282 14.39 -11.59 -8.08
N VAL A 283 13.95 -12.04 -9.27
CA VAL A 283 14.76 -12.91 -10.14
C VAL A 283 16.04 -12.22 -10.66
N ILE A 284 16.02 -10.89 -10.78
CA ILE A 284 17.17 -10.11 -11.23
C ILE A 284 18.11 -9.78 -10.06
N PHE A 285 17.57 -9.28 -8.95
CA PHE A 285 18.39 -8.76 -7.86
C PHE A 285 18.91 -9.84 -6.89
N GLN A 286 18.16 -10.91 -6.64
CA GLN A 286 18.41 -11.83 -5.52
C GLN A 286 18.62 -13.30 -5.93
N VAL A 287 18.19 -13.73 -7.12
CA VAL A 287 18.26 -15.16 -7.48
C VAL A 287 19.58 -15.49 -8.17
N SER A 288 20.53 -16.06 -7.42
CA SER A 288 21.85 -16.48 -7.95
C SER A 288 22.20 -17.92 -7.62
N LYS A 289 22.55 -18.72 -8.64
CA LYS A 289 23.21 -20.03 -8.47
C LYS A 289 24.73 -19.93 -8.33
N GLU A 290 25.33 -18.78 -8.62
CA GLU A 290 26.75 -18.67 -8.97
C GLU A 290 27.64 -18.08 -7.86
N ARG A 291 27.09 -17.25 -6.97
CA ARG A 291 27.88 -16.62 -5.90
C ARG A 291 27.96 -17.44 -4.61
N PHE A 292 27.27 -18.58 -4.49
CA PHE A 292 27.16 -19.37 -3.24
C PHE A 292 26.75 -18.51 -2.03
N LEU A 293 26.03 -17.42 -2.28
CA LEU A 293 25.50 -16.54 -1.25
C LEU A 293 24.04 -16.88 -1.01
N ASP A 294 23.63 -16.68 0.24
CA ASP A 294 22.24 -16.76 0.65
C ASP A 294 21.41 -15.81 -0.22
N ILE A 295 20.21 -16.21 -0.62
CA ILE A 295 19.29 -15.39 -1.44
C ILE A 295 19.00 -14.04 -0.76
N ASP A 296 19.24 -13.99 0.56
CA ASP A 296 19.10 -12.86 1.48
C ASP A 296 20.28 -11.86 1.46
N LYS A 297 21.37 -12.14 0.73
CA LYS A 297 22.64 -11.39 0.84
C LYS A 297 23.11 -10.74 -0.45
N GLU A 298 22.43 -10.98 -1.57
CA GLU A 298 22.78 -10.37 -2.85
C GLU A 298 21.74 -9.31 -3.24
N ASP A 299 22.23 -8.11 -3.53
CA ASP A 299 21.50 -7.00 -4.11
C ASP A 299 22.44 -6.34 -5.12
N ILE A 300 22.15 -6.53 -6.41
CA ILE A 300 22.93 -5.95 -7.52
C ILE A 300 22.26 -4.73 -8.13
N SER A 301 21.26 -4.16 -7.45
CA SER A 301 20.46 -3.07 -8.01
C SER A 301 21.22 -1.74 -8.20
N ASP A 302 22.39 -1.58 -7.55
CA ASP A 302 23.36 -0.48 -7.79
C ASP A 302 24.36 -0.78 -8.93
N GLU A 303 24.34 -2.00 -9.48
CA GLU A 303 25.23 -2.45 -10.56
C GLU A 303 24.51 -2.50 -11.92
N LEU A 304 23.22 -2.13 -11.97
CA LEU A 304 22.37 -2.18 -13.16
C LEU A 304 21.73 -0.83 -13.46
N GLU A 305 21.61 -0.50 -14.74
CA GLU A 305 20.63 0.49 -15.16
C GLU A 305 19.23 -0.11 -14.98
N CYS A 306 18.42 0.57 -14.17
CA CYS A 306 17.15 0.07 -13.71
C CYS A 306 15.99 0.64 -14.52
N LEU A 307 15.36 -0.21 -15.33
CA LEU A 307 14.21 0.15 -16.16
C LEU A 307 13.08 0.76 -15.32
N ASP A 308 12.74 0.13 -14.20
CA ASP A 308 11.67 0.57 -13.32
C ASP A 308 11.95 1.95 -12.75
N LEU A 309 13.14 2.18 -12.18
CA LEU A 309 13.52 3.50 -11.66
C LEU A 309 13.53 4.57 -12.76
N SER A 310 14.11 4.26 -13.91
CA SER A 310 14.16 5.18 -15.06
C SER A 310 12.75 5.58 -15.52
N LEU A 311 11.79 4.64 -15.55
CA LEU A 311 10.39 4.91 -15.88
C LEU A 311 9.68 5.72 -14.79
N MET A 312 9.98 5.46 -13.51
CA MET A 312 9.44 6.24 -12.40
C MET A 312 9.96 7.68 -12.44
N VAL A 313 11.24 7.91 -12.71
CA VAL A 313 11.80 9.26 -12.91
C VAL A 313 11.18 9.95 -14.13
N LEU A 314 10.95 9.23 -15.23
CA LEU A 314 10.23 9.77 -16.38
C LEU A 314 8.82 10.24 -15.99
N LYS A 315 8.10 9.48 -15.15
CA LYS A 315 6.78 9.89 -14.64
C LYS A 315 6.89 11.10 -13.72
N GLU A 316 7.90 11.19 -12.86
CA GLU A 316 8.15 12.35 -12.00
C GLU A 316 8.37 13.62 -12.83
N LEU A 317 9.20 13.55 -13.89
CA LEU A 317 9.47 14.67 -14.80
C LEU A 317 8.20 15.15 -15.51
N ARG A 318 7.39 14.23 -16.05
CA ARG A 318 6.12 14.57 -16.70
C ARG A 318 5.09 15.15 -15.73
N SER A 319 5.10 14.67 -14.49
CA SER A 319 4.25 15.20 -13.43
C SER A 319 4.67 16.61 -13.04
N LEU A 320 5.98 16.87 -12.89
CA LEU A 320 6.53 18.21 -12.67
C LEU A 320 6.21 19.16 -13.82
N SER A 321 6.32 18.72 -15.08
CA SER A 321 5.89 19.51 -16.25
C SER A 321 4.41 19.92 -16.13
N SER A 322 3.54 18.96 -15.82
CA SER A 322 2.10 19.22 -15.65
C SER A 322 1.82 20.17 -14.48
N MET A 323 2.53 20.01 -13.36
CA MET A 323 2.41 20.91 -12.21
C MET A 323 2.93 22.33 -12.54
N ALA A 324 4.04 22.45 -13.25
CA ALA A 324 4.60 23.72 -13.72
C ALA A 324 3.61 24.46 -14.63
N ALA A 325 2.98 23.75 -15.57
CA ALA A 325 1.93 24.30 -16.42
C ALA A 325 0.74 24.84 -15.59
N LEU A 326 0.25 24.05 -14.62
CA LEU A 326 -0.82 24.46 -13.70
C LEU A 326 -0.45 25.67 -12.82
N LEU A 327 0.84 25.87 -12.55
CA LEU A 327 1.38 27.00 -11.80
C LEU A 327 1.78 28.19 -12.68
N ASN A 328 1.61 28.08 -14.01
CA ASN A 328 2.05 29.07 -15.01
C ASN A 328 3.57 29.32 -15.01
N LEU A 329 4.37 28.28 -14.80
CA LEU A 329 5.84 28.30 -14.82
C LEU A 329 6.36 27.75 -16.15
N GLN A 330 6.19 28.51 -17.24
CA GLN A 330 6.42 28.04 -18.60
C GLN A 330 7.87 27.59 -18.86
N ASP A 331 8.87 28.32 -18.34
CA ASP A 331 10.28 27.96 -18.52
C ASP A 331 10.62 26.63 -17.83
N GLU A 332 10.06 26.41 -16.64
CA GLU A 332 10.25 25.16 -15.91
C GLU A 332 9.53 24.00 -16.61
N GLN A 333 8.31 24.22 -17.11
CA GLN A 333 7.59 23.23 -17.92
C GLN A 333 8.45 22.76 -19.11
N THR A 334 8.97 23.70 -19.91
CA THR A 334 9.82 23.39 -21.07
C THR A 334 11.08 22.63 -20.67
N ARG A 335 11.69 22.97 -19.54
CA ARG A 335 12.84 22.23 -19.00
C ARG A 335 12.47 20.77 -18.67
N TRP A 336 11.37 20.56 -17.96
CA TRP A 336 10.91 19.21 -17.59
C TRP A 336 10.53 18.37 -18.81
N ASP A 337 9.87 18.97 -19.81
CA ASP A 337 9.54 18.30 -21.08
C ASP A 337 10.79 17.85 -21.83
N SER A 338 11.82 18.70 -21.88
CA SER A 338 13.10 18.37 -22.53
C SER A 338 13.83 17.21 -21.84
N LEU A 339 13.86 17.20 -20.51
CA LEU A 339 14.46 16.11 -19.73
C LEU A 339 13.67 14.80 -19.90
N ALA A 340 12.34 14.87 -19.85
CA ALA A 340 11.47 13.72 -20.06
C ALA A 340 11.65 13.12 -21.46
N LEU A 341 11.76 13.96 -22.50
CA LEU A 341 11.98 13.50 -23.88
C LEU A 341 13.35 12.81 -24.03
N THR A 342 14.39 13.36 -23.41
CA THR A 342 15.75 12.78 -23.44
C THR A 342 15.76 11.41 -22.76
N LEU A 343 15.22 11.32 -21.55
CA LEU A 343 15.13 10.06 -20.81
C LEU A 343 14.25 9.02 -21.53
N GLN A 344 13.13 9.46 -22.13
CA GLN A 344 12.30 8.57 -22.95
C GLN A 344 13.07 7.97 -24.13
N HIS A 345 13.92 8.75 -24.79
CA HIS A 345 14.75 8.28 -25.88
C HIS A 345 15.74 7.21 -25.39
N LEU A 346 16.50 7.50 -24.34
CA LEU A 346 17.44 6.56 -23.73
C LEU A 346 16.76 5.27 -23.28
N ILE A 347 15.56 5.37 -22.68
CA ILE A 347 14.80 4.19 -22.26
C ILE A 347 14.49 3.26 -23.45
N ASN A 348 14.07 3.83 -24.59
CA ASN A 348 13.75 3.05 -25.78
C ASN A 348 14.99 2.54 -26.51
N GLU A 349 16.14 3.17 -26.32
CA GLU A 349 17.41 2.77 -26.92
C GLU A 349 18.05 1.62 -26.12
N ARG A 350 18.16 1.77 -24.80
CA ARG A 350 18.93 0.86 -23.94
C ARG A 350 18.12 -0.35 -23.47
N PHE A 351 16.89 -0.14 -23.03
CA PHE A 351 16.14 -1.20 -22.35
C PHE A 351 15.27 -2.06 -23.28
N TRP A 352 15.06 -1.65 -24.53
CA TRP A 352 14.23 -2.38 -25.49
C TRP A 352 15.04 -3.43 -26.26
N ASP A 353 14.65 -4.69 -26.12
CA ASP A 353 15.24 -5.77 -26.90
C ASP A 353 14.42 -6.05 -28.16
N ASN A 354 15.04 -5.87 -29.34
CA ASN A 354 14.35 -6.08 -30.62
C ASN A 354 14.05 -7.55 -30.92
N GLU A 355 14.78 -8.50 -30.33
CA GLU A 355 14.57 -9.93 -30.58
C GLU A 355 13.32 -10.46 -29.87
N THR A 356 13.16 -10.10 -28.60
CA THR A 356 12.00 -10.53 -27.79
C THR A 356 10.85 -9.53 -27.78
N GLU A 357 11.05 -8.34 -28.36
CA GLU A 357 10.12 -7.21 -28.40
C GLU A 357 9.60 -6.84 -27.00
N PHE A 358 10.51 -6.75 -26.03
CA PHE A 358 10.21 -6.47 -24.63
C PHE A 358 11.26 -5.59 -23.95
N PHE A 359 10.93 -5.07 -22.76
CA PHE A 359 11.83 -4.20 -21.99
C PHE A 359 12.44 -4.94 -20.78
N TYR A 360 13.72 -4.69 -20.53
CA TYR A 360 14.50 -5.34 -19.46
C TYR A 360 15.45 -4.36 -18.77
N HIS A 361 16.03 -4.79 -17.65
CA HIS A 361 17.22 -4.17 -17.07
C HIS A 361 18.44 -4.34 -17.98
N VAL A 362 19.44 -3.46 -17.87
CA VAL A 362 20.75 -3.62 -18.53
C VAL A 362 21.89 -3.44 -17.55
N ASP A 363 23.04 -4.01 -17.88
CA ASP A 363 24.30 -3.76 -17.16
C ASP A 363 24.63 -2.27 -17.22
N LYS A 364 25.02 -1.73 -16.06
CA LYS A 364 25.37 -0.32 -15.91
C LYS A 364 26.49 0.15 -16.83
N THR A 365 27.52 -0.68 -17.01
CA THR A 365 28.74 -0.29 -17.72
C THR A 365 28.62 -0.53 -19.23
N THR A 366 28.00 -1.63 -19.65
CA THR A 366 27.97 -2.06 -21.06
C THR A 366 26.64 -1.79 -21.74
N HIS A 367 25.58 -1.51 -20.99
CA HIS A 367 24.19 -1.44 -21.46
C HIS A 367 23.72 -2.71 -22.18
N GLU A 368 24.36 -3.85 -21.90
CA GLU A 368 23.94 -5.15 -22.42
C GLU A 368 22.88 -5.77 -21.52
N PHE A 369 22.03 -6.64 -22.09
CA PHE A 369 21.07 -7.47 -21.33
C PHE A 369 21.74 -8.62 -20.57
N ARG A 370 22.99 -8.44 -20.14
CA ARG A 370 23.79 -9.43 -19.43
C ARG A 370 24.63 -8.77 -18.36
N PHE A 371 24.60 -9.32 -17.16
CA PHE A 371 25.46 -8.91 -16.06
C PHE A 371 26.33 -10.09 -15.64
N MET A 372 27.64 -9.99 -15.83
CA MET A 372 28.56 -11.13 -15.70
C MET A 372 28.11 -12.31 -16.59
N SER A 373 27.85 -13.48 -16.01
CA SER A 373 27.32 -14.67 -16.69
C SER A 373 25.78 -14.71 -16.78
N ARG A 374 25.09 -13.77 -16.14
CA ARG A 374 23.63 -13.78 -16.01
C ARG A 374 22.96 -13.15 -17.23
N ASP A 375 21.85 -13.76 -17.63
CA ASP A 375 20.92 -13.16 -18.57
C ASP A 375 19.95 -12.27 -17.78
N LEU A 376 19.81 -11.01 -18.20
CA LEU A 376 18.85 -10.08 -17.59
C LEU A 376 17.47 -10.14 -18.27
N LYS A 377 17.30 -10.96 -19.32
CA LYS A 377 16.06 -11.08 -20.10
C LYS A 377 14.95 -11.88 -19.40
N HIS A 378 14.73 -11.64 -18.11
CA HIS A 378 13.58 -12.14 -17.38
C HIS A 378 12.38 -11.20 -17.56
N GLN A 379 11.26 -11.73 -18.05
CA GLN A 379 10.09 -10.91 -18.35
C GLN A 379 9.30 -10.63 -17.08
N GLU A 380 9.58 -9.48 -16.48
CA GLU A 380 8.91 -8.96 -15.29
C GLU A 380 7.79 -7.95 -15.64
N ILE A 381 6.90 -7.67 -14.69
CA ILE A 381 5.81 -6.69 -14.83
C ILE A 381 6.33 -5.28 -15.16
N ILE A 382 7.56 -4.95 -14.78
CA ILE A 382 8.21 -3.66 -15.08
C ILE A 382 8.26 -3.38 -16.59
N GLY A 383 8.29 -4.42 -17.44
CA GLY A 383 8.30 -4.26 -18.90
C GLY A 383 7.01 -3.69 -19.48
N PHE A 384 5.94 -3.61 -18.69
CA PHE A 384 4.68 -2.94 -19.06
C PHE A 384 4.55 -1.52 -18.54
N LEU A 385 5.42 -1.10 -17.60
CA LEU A 385 5.44 0.28 -17.11
C LEU A 385 5.80 1.35 -18.15
N PRO A 386 6.44 1.05 -19.31
CA PRO A 386 6.54 2.01 -20.42
C PRO A 386 5.18 2.54 -20.89
N LEU A 387 4.09 1.77 -20.76
CA LEU A 387 2.73 2.26 -21.02
C LEU A 387 2.30 3.29 -19.96
N TRP A 388 2.54 3.01 -18.69
CA TRP A 388 2.18 3.89 -17.58
C TRP A 388 2.96 5.22 -17.60
N ALA A 389 4.27 5.14 -17.86
CA ALA A 389 5.13 6.31 -17.96
C ALA A 389 4.91 7.08 -19.27
N GLY A 390 4.23 6.46 -20.26
CA GLY A 390 4.01 6.97 -21.60
C GLY A 390 5.29 7.03 -22.44
N ALA A 391 6.19 6.08 -22.22
CA ALA A 391 7.53 6.04 -22.82
C ALA A 391 7.53 5.52 -24.26
N VAL A 392 6.47 4.85 -24.72
CA VAL A 392 6.45 4.17 -26.03
C VAL A 392 5.48 4.80 -27.01
N ASP A 393 5.64 4.52 -28.30
CA ASP A 393 4.63 4.83 -29.32
C ASP A 393 3.52 3.77 -29.35
N SER A 394 2.51 3.97 -30.19
CA SER A 394 1.38 3.05 -30.34
C SER A 394 1.77 1.70 -30.94
N VAL A 395 2.89 1.60 -31.67
CA VAL A 395 3.36 0.37 -32.30
C VAL A 395 3.94 -0.55 -31.23
N LYS A 396 4.92 -0.07 -30.46
CA LYS A 396 5.47 -0.83 -29.31
C LYS A 396 4.38 -1.10 -28.27
N ALA A 397 3.47 -0.16 -28.03
CA ALA A 397 2.35 -0.38 -27.11
C ALA A 397 1.50 -1.59 -27.53
N ALA A 398 1.18 -1.73 -28.82
CA ALA A 398 0.42 -2.88 -29.32
C ALA A 398 1.15 -4.21 -29.09
N VAL A 399 2.48 -4.23 -29.24
CA VAL A 399 3.31 -5.43 -28.97
C VAL A 399 3.31 -5.77 -27.48
N LEU A 400 3.51 -4.77 -26.61
CA LEU A 400 3.42 -4.97 -25.15
C LEU A 400 2.04 -5.48 -24.73
N VAL A 401 0.96 -4.94 -25.28
CA VAL A 401 -0.41 -5.41 -24.99
C VAL A 401 -0.61 -6.87 -25.44
N LYS A 402 -0.01 -7.27 -26.57
CA LYS A 402 -0.03 -8.68 -27.01
C LYS A 402 0.69 -9.59 -26.02
N HIS A 403 1.86 -9.21 -25.52
CA HIS A 403 2.57 -9.96 -24.48
C HIS A 403 1.80 -10.00 -23.15
N LEU A 404 1.19 -8.88 -22.77
CA LEU A 404 0.41 -8.74 -21.54
C LEU A 404 -0.79 -9.68 -21.52
N THR A 405 -1.51 -9.78 -22.64
CA THR A 405 -2.77 -10.53 -22.76
C THR A 405 -2.59 -12.01 -23.09
N ASP A 406 -1.34 -12.48 -23.17
CA ASP A 406 -1.03 -13.90 -23.30
C ASP A 406 -1.30 -14.63 -21.97
N THR A 407 -2.26 -15.57 -21.99
CA THR A 407 -2.68 -16.36 -20.84
C THR A 407 -1.65 -17.37 -20.36
N THR A 408 -0.67 -17.72 -21.20
CA THR A 408 0.46 -18.58 -20.83
C THR A 408 1.55 -17.81 -20.08
N ARG A 409 1.49 -16.47 -20.10
CA ARG A 409 2.50 -15.58 -19.51
C ARG A 409 1.91 -14.74 -18.38
N PHE A 410 1.32 -13.59 -18.72
CA PHE A 410 0.93 -12.57 -17.74
C PHE A 410 -0.59 -12.49 -17.52
N TRP A 411 -1.42 -13.03 -18.41
CA TRP A 411 -2.87 -12.85 -18.31
C TRP A 411 -3.56 -13.90 -17.42
N ARG A 412 -3.18 -13.92 -16.14
CA ARG A 412 -3.57 -14.96 -15.16
C ARG A 412 -4.95 -14.72 -14.55
N LYS A 413 -5.44 -15.64 -13.72
CA LYS A 413 -6.81 -15.61 -13.18
C LYS A 413 -7.09 -14.33 -12.39
N TYR A 414 -6.16 -13.95 -11.51
CA TYR A 414 -6.34 -12.88 -10.52
C TYR A 414 -5.63 -11.56 -10.85
N GLY A 415 -5.01 -11.44 -12.02
CA GLY A 415 -4.35 -10.21 -12.46
C GLY A 415 -3.08 -10.52 -13.24
N ILE A 416 -2.20 -9.51 -13.30
CA ILE A 416 -0.89 -9.58 -13.91
C ILE A 416 0.13 -9.97 -12.83
N PRO A 417 0.81 -11.12 -12.97
CA PRO A 417 1.86 -11.53 -12.07
C PRO A 417 3.10 -10.65 -12.23
N THR A 418 3.92 -10.59 -11.19
CA THR A 418 5.19 -9.84 -11.18
C THR A 418 6.25 -10.41 -12.13
N LEU A 419 6.17 -11.70 -12.44
CA LEU A 419 7.05 -12.42 -13.37
C LEU A 419 6.22 -13.25 -14.34
N SER A 420 6.69 -13.41 -15.58
CA SER A 420 6.03 -14.24 -16.59
C SER A 420 5.90 -15.69 -16.13
N ALA A 421 4.73 -16.31 -16.33
CA ALA A 421 4.52 -17.72 -15.98
C ALA A 421 5.32 -18.74 -16.83
N LEU A 422 6.05 -18.27 -17.85
CA LEU A 422 7.01 -19.09 -18.62
C LEU A 422 8.43 -19.07 -18.04
N ASP A 423 8.70 -18.20 -17.07
CA ASP A 423 10.01 -18.12 -16.43
C ASP A 423 10.23 -19.32 -15.49
N ASP A 424 11.44 -19.90 -15.50
CA ASP A 424 11.79 -21.05 -14.66
C ASP A 424 11.68 -20.74 -13.16
N TRP A 425 11.76 -19.46 -12.77
CA TRP A 425 11.64 -19.02 -11.38
C TRP A 425 10.23 -18.58 -10.98
N TYR A 426 9.26 -18.64 -11.90
CA TYR A 426 7.89 -18.28 -11.60
C TYR A 426 7.27 -19.18 -10.52
N SER A 427 6.60 -18.56 -9.56
CA SER A 427 5.79 -19.23 -8.56
C SER A 427 4.43 -18.54 -8.40
N PRO A 428 3.32 -19.27 -8.55
CA PRO A 428 2.00 -18.73 -8.23
C PRO A 428 1.73 -18.73 -6.72
N ASP A 429 2.61 -19.32 -5.90
CA ASP A 429 2.36 -19.52 -4.47
C ASP A 429 2.76 -18.28 -3.67
N VAL A 430 1.81 -17.84 -2.83
CA VAL A 430 2.00 -16.76 -1.87
C VAL A 430 1.91 -17.39 -0.49
N ASP A 431 3.03 -17.87 0.04
CA ASP A 431 3.15 -18.54 1.34
C ASP A 431 3.87 -17.68 2.39
N TYR A 432 4.43 -16.54 1.96
CA TYR A 432 5.15 -15.56 2.77
C TYR A 432 4.97 -14.14 2.21
N CYS A 433 5.35 -13.14 3.01
CA CYS A 433 5.38 -11.74 2.60
C CYS A 433 6.23 -11.51 1.35
N CYS A 434 5.89 -10.45 0.62
CA CYS A 434 6.87 -9.71 -0.16
C CYS A 434 7.50 -10.44 -1.37
N LYS A 435 6.95 -11.55 -1.88
CA LYS A 435 7.51 -12.29 -3.04
C LYS A 435 7.27 -11.59 -4.39
N TRP A 436 8.30 -11.53 -5.22
CA TRP A 436 8.30 -10.84 -6.53
C TRP A 436 8.54 -11.73 -7.75
N ASN A 437 8.47 -13.05 -7.60
CA ASN A 437 8.61 -14.03 -8.69
C ASN A 437 7.26 -14.62 -9.14
N GLY A 438 6.17 -13.85 -9.16
CA GLY A 438 4.87 -14.34 -9.61
C GLY A 438 3.64 -13.77 -8.91
N PRO A 439 3.66 -13.40 -7.62
CA PRO A 439 2.50 -12.80 -6.96
C PRO A 439 1.98 -11.54 -7.68
N VAL A 440 0.68 -11.28 -7.56
CA VAL A 440 -0.03 -10.13 -8.12
C VAL A 440 -0.09 -9.03 -7.07
N TRP A 441 0.38 -7.84 -7.44
CA TRP A 441 0.41 -6.65 -6.59
C TRP A 441 -0.53 -5.61 -7.19
N LEU A 442 -1.60 -5.26 -6.46
CA LEU A 442 -2.69 -4.45 -7.02
C LEU A 442 -2.24 -3.03 -7.43
N LEU A 443 -1.31 -2.43 -6.69
CA LEU A 443 -0.72 -1.13 -7.06
C LEU A 443 0.00 -1.18 -8.41
N TRP A 444 0.77 -2.22 -8.66
CA TRP A 444 1.50 -2.40 -9.90
C TRP A 444 0.57 -2.75 -11.07
N ASN A 445 -0.46 -3.55 -10.79
CA ASN A 445 -1.53 -3.81 -11.75
C ASN A 445 -2.30 -2.52 -12.07
N TYR A 446 -2.49 -1.61 -11.11
CA TYR A 446 -3.10 -0.31 -11.35
C TYR A 446 -2.25 0.57 -12.29
N MET A 447 -0.92 0.56 -12.15
CA MET A 447 -0.05 1.27 -13.10
C MET A 447 -0.22 0.72 -14.53
N VAL A 448 -0.23 -0.60 -14.71
CA VAL A 448 -0.48 -1.21 -16.03
C VAL A 448 -1.88 -0.88 -16.54
N PHE A 449 -2.90 -0.92 -15.67
CA PHE A 449 -4.27 -0.51 -15.98
C PHE A 449 -4.33 0.95 -16.48
N ASP A 450 -3.69 1.88 -15.76
CA ASP A 450 -3.60 3.29 -16.13
C ASP A 450 -2.86 3.47 -17.47
N GLY A 451 -1.78 2.72 -17.69
CA GLY A 451 -1.06 2.69 -18.97
C GLY A 451 -1.93 2.20 -20.13
N LEU A 452 -2.70 1.12 -19.95
CA LEU A 452 -3.62 0.62 -20.97
C LEU A 452 -4.66 1.69 -21.37
N ARG A 453 -5.20 2.41 -20.39
CA ARG A 453 -6.17 3.50 -20.63
C ARG A 453 -5.55 4.66 -21.38
N GLN A 454 -4.35 5.10 -20.98
CA GLN A 454 -3.62 6.17 -21.66
C GLN A 454 -3.41 5.89 -23.16
N TYR A 455 -3.25 4.62 -23.54
CA TYR A 455 -3.09 4.19 -24.94
C TYR A 455 -4.40 3.76 -25.62
N GLY A 456 -5.56 3.95 -24.98
CA GLY A 456 -6.88 3.68 -25.56
C GLY A 456 -7.33 2.22 -25.52
N TYR A 457 -6.64 1.34 -24.79
CA TYR A 457 -7.00 -0.08 -24.61
C TYR A 457 -8.06 -0.29 -23.52
N GLU A 458 -9.13 0.51 -23.54
CA GLU A 458 -10.18 0.55 -22.51
C GLU A 458 -10.83 -0.81 -22.24
N THR A 459 -11.09 -1.62 -23.28
CA THR A 459 -11.65 -2.97 -23.11
C THR A 459 -10.71 -3.89 -22.34
N ILE A 460 -9.40 -3.81 -22.59
CA ILE A 460 -8.39 -4.63 -21.92
C ILE A 460 -8.18 -4.13 -20.50
N ALA A 461 -8.16 -2.81 -20.28
CA ALA A 461 -8.10 -2.21 -18.96
C ALA A 461 -9.28 -2.66 -18.08
N ARG A 462 -10.52 -2.65 -18.61
CA ARG A 462 -11.71 -3.15 -17.91
C ARG A 462 -11.63 -4.64 -17.59
N ALA A 463 -11.06 -5.45 -18.49
CA ALA A 463 -10.84 -6.86 -18.24
C ALA A 463 -9.80 -7.10 -17.13
N LEU A 464 -8.74 -6.29 -17.08
CA LEU A 464 -7.76 -6.31 -15.98
C LEU A 464 -8.41 -5.90 -14.64
N ALA A 465 -9.19 -4.82 -14.63
CA ALA A 465 -9.95 -4.39 -13.45
C ALA A 465 -10.86 -5.50 -12.92
N ALA A 466 -11.54 -6.24 -13.80
CA ALA A 466 -12.35 -7.38 -13.42
C ALA A 466 -11.54 -8.52 -12.77
N LYS A 467 -10.31 -8.78 -13.23
CA LYS A 467 -9.41 -9.77 -12.62
C LYS A 467 -8.93 -9.32 -11.22
N MET A 468 -8.55 -8.05 -11.08
CA MET A 468 -8.18 -7.46 -9.79
C MET A 468 -9.36 -7.55 -8.79
N MET A 469 -10.56 -7.20 -9.24
CA MET A 469 -11.79 -7.34 -8.44
C MET A 469 -12.06 -8.77 -8.05
N LEU A 470 -11.86 -9.73 -8.96
CA LEU A 470 -12.02 -11.15 -8.66
C LEU A 470 -11.06 -11.60 -7.55
N ALA A 471 -9.81 -11.14 -7.55
CA ALA A 471 -8.82 -11.45 -6.52
C ALA A 471 -9.28 -10.98 -5.13
N VAL A 472 -9.66 -9.71 -5.05
CA VAL A 472 -10.13 -9.08 -3.81
C VAL A 472 -11.40 -9.76 -3.30
N LYS A 473 -12.38 -9.99 -4.18
CA LYS A 473 -13.67 -10.63 -3.83
C LYS A 473 -13.47 -12.04 -3.30
N THR A 474 -12.66 -12.86 -3.97
CA THR A 474 -12.39 -14.23 -3.51
C THR A 474 -11.82 -14.22 -2.10
N GLN A 475 -10.85 -13.36 -1.81
CA GLN A 475 -10.24 -13.32 -0.48
C GLN A 475 -11.20 -12.77 0.59
N LEU A 476 -11.88 -11.66 0.33
CA LEU A 476 -12.85 -11.09 1.27
C LEU A 476 -13.99 -12.06 1.60
N ALA A 477 -14.47 -12.84 0.62
CA ALA A 477 -15.49 -13.85 0.84
C ALA A 477 -14.99 -15.03 1.70
N LYS A 478 -13.69 -15.37 1.62
CA LYS A 478 -13.10 -16.53 2.28
C LYS A 478 -12.58 -16.23 3.68
N ASN A 479 -11.97 -15.06 3.88
CA ASN A 479 -11.22 -14.73 5.08
C ASN A 479 -11.39 -13.30 5.58
N HIS A 480 -12.23 -12.50 4.92
CA HIS A 480 -12.52 -11.10 5.30
C HIS A 480 -11.30 -10.16 5.32
N ASN A 481 -10.21 -10.53 4.65
CA ASN A 481 -8.99 -9.73 4.61
C ASN A 481 -8.71 -9.23 3.20
N PHE A 482 -8.22 -7.99 3.16
CA PHE A 482 -7.33 -7.51 2.10
C PHE A 482 -5.92 -8.07 2.35
N TRP A 483 -5.07 -8.11 1.33
CA TRP A 483 -3.75 -8.75 1.41
C TRP A 483 -2.72 -7.94 0.67
N GLU A 484 -1.51 -7.88 1.22
CA GLU A 484 -0.39 -7.24 0.57
C GLU A 484 -0.22 -7.75 -0.89
N SER A 485 -0.12 -9.06 -1.10
CA SER A 485 -0.08 -9.63 -2.46
C SER A 485 -1.09 -10.76 -2.64
N TYR A 486 -1.53 -10.95 -3.89
CA TYR A 486 -2.47 -11.99 -4.28
C TYR A 486 -1.78 -13.09 -5.10
N SER A 487 -2.20 -14.35 -4.95
CA SER A 487 -1.76 -15.38 -5.89
C SER A 487 -2.37 -15.09 -7.27
N PRO A 488 -1.61 -15.24 -8.38
CA PRO A 488 -2.15 -15.10 -9.73
C PRO A 488 -3.17 -16.19 -10.09
N ASP A 489 -3.10 -17.36 -9.45
CA ASP A 489 -3.80 -18.58 -9.85
C ASP A 489 -4.59 -19.26 -8.71
N ASN A 490 -4.09 -19.19 -7.48
CA ASN A 490 -4.60 -19.94 -6.33
C ASN A 490 -5.50 -19.09 -5.40
N GLU A 491 -6.38 -19.77 -4.66
CA GLU A 491 -7.26 -19.13 -3.66
C GLU A 491 -6.69 -19.15 -2.24
N VAL A 492 -5.63 -19.92 -2.03
CA VAL A 492 -4.91 -20.00 -0.76
C VAL A 492 -3.69 -19.11 -0.88
N LEU A 493 -3.51 -18.24 0.10
CA LEU A 493 -2.34 -17.39 0.23
C LEU A 493 -2.09 -17.07 1.70
N ASN A 494 -0.87 -16.62 1.98
CA ASN A 494 -0.40 -16.14 3.24
C ASN A 494 0.54 -14.95 3.00
N SER A 495 -0.02 -13.76 3.12
CA SER A 495 0.64 -12.48 2.93
C SER A 495 0.29 -11.58 4.13
N PRO A 496 0.90 -10.42 4.39
CA PRO A 496 0.39 -9.52 5.42
C PRO A 496 -1.07 -9.10 5.17
N PRO A 497 -1.99 -9.31 6.14
CA PRO A 497 -3.40 -8.99 5.96
C PRO A 497 -3.71 -7.52 6.28
N ASN A 498 -4.80 -7.03 5.67
CA ASN A 498 -5.34 -5.68 5.81
C ASN A 498 -4.29 -4.59 5.57
N TYR A 499 -3.58 -4.74 4.44
CA TYR A 499 -2.55 -3.82 3.98
C TYR A 499 -3.17 -2.65 3.19
N ILE A 500 -2.81 -1.41 3.52
CA ILE A 500 -3.44 -0.16 3.05
C ILE A 500 -3.49 -0.02 1.53
N TRP A 501 -2.51 -0.55 0.82
CA TRP A 501 -2.38 -0.41 -0.62
C TRP A 501 -3.50 -1.02 -1.45
N ASP A 502 -4.26 -1.94 -0.85
CA ASP A 502 -5.32 -2.64 -1.57
C ASP A 502 -6.51 -1.72 -1.80
N ALA A 503 -6.59 -0.63 -1.04
CA ALA A 503 -7.56 0.41 -1.25
C ALA A 503 -7.45 1.05 -2.65
N ILE A 504 -6.36 0.84 -3.39
CA ILE A 504 -6.25 1.20 -4.81
C ILE A 504 -7.35 0.60 -5.67
N ILE A 505 -7.95 -0.53 -5.25
CA ILE A 505 -9.09 -1.13 -5.98
C ILE A 505 -10.27 -0.16 -6.08
N ALA A 506 -10.44 0.74 -5.11
CA ALA A 506 -11.46 1.80 -5.21
C ALA A 506 -11.14 2.77 -6.35
N ARG A 507 -9.87 3.14 -6.55
CA ARG A 507 -9.46 3.97 -7.68
C ARG A 507 -9.67 3.25 -9.02
N VAL A 508 -9.33 1.96 -9.11
CA VAL A 508 -9.60 1.14 -10.31
C VAL A 508 -11.08 1.20 -10.71
N LEU A 509 -11.99 1.04 -9.73
CA LEU A 509 -13.44 1.07 -9.97
C LEU A 509 -13.95 2.45 -10.39
N ILE A 510 -13.44 3.52 -9.76
CA ILE A 510 -13.74 4.91 -10.15
C ILE A 510 -13.30 5.17 -11.59
N ASP A 511 -12.09 4.74 -11.91
CA ASP A 511 -11.47 4.93 -13.22
C ASP A 511 -12.13 4.08 -14.32
N CYS A 512 -12.82 3.01 -13.94
CA CYS A 512 -13.66 2.22 -14.85
C CYS A 512 -15.02 2.87 -15.13
N MET A 513 -15.40 3.98 -14.50
CA MET A 513 -16.63 4.68 -14.91
C MET A 513 -16.49 5.22 -16.35
N PRO A 514 -17.57 5.16 -17.15
CA PRO A 514 -17.58 5.71 -18.50
C PRO A 514 -17.41 7.23 -18.54
#